data_AF-A0A517RHY9-F1
#
_entry.id   AF-A0A517RHY9-F1
#
_cell.length_a   1.000
_cell.length_b   1.000
_cell.length_c   1.000
_cell.angle_alpha   90.00
_cell.angle_beta   90.00
_cell.angle_gamma   90.00
#
_symmetry.space_group_name_H-M   'P 1'
#
loop_
_entity.id
_entity.type
_entity.pdbx_description
1 polymer ?
#
loop_
_entity_poly.entity_id
_entity_poly.type
_entity_poly.pdbx_seq_one_letter_code
_entity_poly.pdbx_strand_id
1 'polypeptide(L)'
;MKPEVLKQLEEALKKSDGIVQESSVIIMSIDIYRNMMGVGSDEELAASVAAIQSSMNEVRQGKTRPLTEALDDLGQKYEVQG
;
A
#
# COMPACT_ATOMS: atom_id res chain seq x y z
N MET A 1 13.04 5.91 36.27
CA MET A 1 11.65 5.42 36.22
C MET A 1 11.56 4.40 35.10
N LYS A 2 11.24 3.14 35.41
CA LYS A 2 10.96 2.13 34.38
C LYS A 2 9.56 2.40 33.83
N PRO A 3 9.35 2.38 32.50
CA PRO A 3 8.01 2.56 31.96
C PRO A 3 7.17 1.34 32.34
N GLU A 4 6.12 1.57 33.12
CA GLU A 4 5.10 0.53 33.34
C GLU A 4 4.41 0.27 32.01
N VAL A 5 4.60 -0.94 31.53
CA VAL A 5 3.92 -1.45 30.36
C VAL A 5 2.42 -1.52 30.70
N LEU A 6 1.60 -0.67 30.08
CA LEU A 6 0.14 -0.69 30.20
C LEU A 6 -0.38 -2.13 29.94
N LYS A 7 -1.26 -2.64 30.79
CA LYS A 7 -1.80 -4.02 30.75
C LYS A 7 -2.23 -4.52 29.36
N GLN A 8 -2.72 -3.60 28.51
CA GLN A 8 -3.11 -3.89 27.13
C GLN A 8 -1.94 -4.36 26.25
N LEU A 9 -0.72 -3.93 26.57
CA LEU A 9 0.51 -4.27 25.86
C LEU A 9 1.06 -5.64 26.30
N GLU A 10 0.91 -6.01 27.58
CA GLU A 10 1.22 -7.37 28.05
C GLU A 10 0.31 -8.41 27.38
N GLU A 11 -0.96 -8.06 27.18
CA GLU A 11 -1.91 -8.93 26.48
C GLU A 11 -1.59 -9.07 24.98
N ALA A 12 -1.07 -8.02 24.35
CA ALA A 12 -0.60 -8.06 22.95
C ALA A 12 0.68 -8.88 22.81
N LEU A 13 1.64 -8.74 23.74
CA LEU A 13 2.90 -9.50 23.77
C LEU A 13 2.66 -10.99 24.05
N LYS A 14 1.70 -11.35 24.91
CA LYS A 14 1.34 -12.75 25.18
C LYS A 14 0.76 -13.49 23.98
N LYS A 15 0.27 -12.79 22.96
CA LYS A 15 -0.37 -13.39 21.78
C LYS A 15 0.60 -13.69 20.64
N SER A 16 1.89 -13.38 20.74
CA SER A 16 2.89 -13.76 19.72
C SER A 16 4.29 -13.94 20.32
N ASP A 17 4.81 -15.16 20.18
CA ASP A 17 6.14 -15.61 20.62
C ASP A 17 7.29 -14.69 20.16
N GLY A 18 7.92 -13.94 21.09
CA GLY A 18 9.19 -13.26 20.80
C GLY A 18 9.71 -12.30 21.89
N ILE A 19 10.98 -12.47 22.28
CA ILE A 19 11.71 -11.74 23.34
C ILE A 19 12.06 -10.29 22.93
N VAL A 20 11.95 -9.33 23.86
CA VAL A 20 12.46 -7.95 23.72
C VAL A 20 13.81 -7.82 24.44
N GLN A 21 14.88 -7.51 23.70
CA GLN A 21 16.16 -7.03 24.24
C GLN A 21 16.41 -5.60 23.72
N GLU A 22 16.91 -4.75 24.61
CA GLU A 22 16.96 -3.29 24.53
C GLU A 22 17.47 -2.70 23.19
N SER A 23 16.56 -2.03 22.48
CA SER A 23 16.78 -0.98 21.48
C SER A 23 15.42 -0.30 21.33
N SER A 24 15.34 1.04 21.38
CA SER A 24 14.11 1.84 21.47
C SER A 24 12.97 1.35 20.55
N VAL A 25 12.10 0.47 21.05
CA VAL A 25 10.99 -0.11 20.28
C VAL A 25 9.84 0.89 20.30
N ILE A 26 9.35 1.26 19.13
CA ILE A 26 8.08 1.96 18.97
C ILE A 26 7.03 0.91 18.62
N ILE A 27 5.95 0.87 19.39
CA ILE A 27 4.83 -0.03 19.14
C ILE A 27 3.79 0.74 18.35
N MET A 28 3.45 0.21 17.19
CA MET A 28 2.47 0.77 16.27
C MET A 28 1.67 -0.37 15.63
N SER A 29 0.46 -0.06 15.16
CA SER A 29 -0.29 -1.04 14.38
C SER A 29 0.42 -1.35 13.08
N ILE A 30 0.20 -2.57 12.56
CA ILE A 30 0.74 -2.97 11.26
C ILE A 30 0.27 -2.04 10.14
N ASP A 31 -0.93 -1.48 10.26
CA ASP A 31 -1.48 -0.52 9.29
C ASP A 31 -0.69 0.79 9.26
N ILE A 32 -0.30 1.32 10.43
CA ILE A 32 0.53 2.52 10.53
C ILE A 32 1.92 2.26 9.95
N TYR A 33 2.50 1.09 10.23
CA TYR A 33 3.77 0.67 9.65
C TYR A 33 3.69 0.56 8.12
N ARG A 34 2.65 -0.10 7.59
CA ARG A 34 2.42 -0.27 6.15
C ARG A 34 2.32 1.09 5.45
N ASN A 35 1.52 2.00 6.01
CA ASN A 35 1.36 3.36 5.48
C ASN A 35 2.70 4.13 5.45
N MET A 36 3.46 4.13 6.55
CA MET A 36 4.77 4.81 6.60
C MET A 36 5.79 4.24 5.61
N MET A 37 5.75 2.93 5.37
CA MET A 37 6.65 2.26 4.43
C MET A 37 6.18 2.33 2.98
N GLY A 38 5.04 2.97 2.69
CA GLY A 38 4.42 2.98 1.36
C GLY A 38 4.00 1.59 0.90
N VAL A 39 3.80 0.66 1.83
CA VAL A 39 3.24 -0.66 1.54
C VAL A 39 1.74 -0.47 1.39
N GLY A 40 1.27 -0.64 0.16
CA GLY A 40 -0.15 -0.52 -0.14
C GLY A 40 -0.99 -1.48 0.70
N SER A 41 -2.23 -1.07 1.00
CA SER A 41 -3.18 -1.89 1.74
C SER A 41 -3.57 -3.14 0.94
N ASP A 42 -4.20 -4.11 1.61
CA ASP A 42 -4.68 -5.31 0.93
C ASP A 42 -5.77 -4.97 -0.09
N GLU A 43 -6.55 -3.90 0.15
CA GLU A 43 -7.50 -3.34 -0.81
C GLU A 43 -6.82 -2.72 -2.03
N GLU A 44 -5.73 -1.98 -1.85
CA GLU A 44 -4.94 -1.40 -2.94
C GLU A 44 -4.28 -2.50 -3.79
N LEU A 45 -3.80 -3.57 -3.14
CA LEU A 45 -3.29 -4.75 -3.83
C LEU A 45 -4.39 -5.44 -4.63
N ALA A 46 -5.56 -5.69 -4.03
CA ALA A 46 -6.68 -6.32 -4.71
C ALA A 46 -7.16 -5.49 -5.91
N ALA A 47 -7.27 -4.17 -5.76
CA ALA A 47 -7.61 -3.26 -6.84
C ALA A 47 -6.58 -3.30 -7.98
N SER A 48 -5.29 -3.33 -7.64
CA SER A 48 -4.20 -3.42 -8.61
C SER A 48 -4.26 -4.74 -9.40
N VAL A 49 -4.47 -5.87 -8.71
CA VAL A 49 -4.60 -7.18 -9.36
C VAL A 49 -5.82 -7.23 -10.29
N ALA A 50 -6.96 -6.69 -9.84
CA ALA A 50 -8.16 -6.62 -10.65
C ALA A 50 -7.97 -5.77 -11.92
N ALA A 51 -7.30 -4.62 -11.79
CA ALA A 51 -6.99 -3.74 -12.91
C ALA A 51 -6.09 -4.44 -13.95
N ILE A 52 -5.05 -5.16 -13.50
CA ILE A 52 -4.16 -5.93 -14.39
C ILE A 52 -4.93 -7.04 -15.13
N GLN A 53 -5.78 -7.78 -14.42
CA GLN A 53 -6.59 -8.84 -15.03
C GLN A 53 -7.56 -8.28 -16.07
N SER A 54 -8.20 -7.16 -15.76
CA SER A 54 -9.09 -6.46 -16.68
C SER A 54 -8.34 -6.01 -17.94
N SER A 55 -7.22 -5.31 -17.80
CA SER A 55 -6.42 -4.82 -18.92
C SER A 55 -5.87 -5.96 -19.79
N MET A 56 -5.47 -7.08 -19.19
CA MET A 56 -5.04 -8.27 -19.95
C MET A 56 -6.17 -8.82 -20.83
N ASN A 57 -7.41 -8.83 -20.33
CA ASN A 57 -8.56 -9.28 -21.12
C ASN A 57 -8.90 -8.31 -22.25
N GLU A 58 -8.78 -7.00 -22.02
CA GLU A 58 -8.96 -5.99 -23.06
C GLU A 58 -7.92 -6.12 -24.19
N VAL A 59 -6.65 -6.30 -23.83
CA VAL A 59 -5.57 -6.56 -24.80
C VAL A 59 -5.88 -7.80 -25.64
N ARG A 60 -6.33 -8.90 -25.02
CA ARG A 60 -6.72 -10.13 -25.74
C ARG A 60 -7.90 -9.92 -26.70
N GLN A 61 -8.78 -8.97 -26.41
CA GLN A 61 -9.90 -8.59 -27.28
C GLN A 61 -9.50 -7.58 -28.37
N GLY A 62 -8.21 -7.22 -28.47
CA GLY A 62 -7.72 -6.22 -29.42
C GLY A 62 -8.06 -4.78 -29.03
N LYS A 63 -8.56 -4.55 -27.81
CA LYS A 63 -8.82 -3.20 -27.26
C LYS A 63 -7.50 -2.58 -26.80
N THR A 64 -6.68 -2.20 -27.77
CA THR A 64 -5.41 -1.52 -27.56
C THR A 64 -5.44 -0.20 -28.31
N ARG A 65 -4.62 0.76 -27.88
CA ARG A 65 -4.46 2.04 -28.56
C ARG A 65 -2.97 2.33 -28.78
N PRO A 66 -2.60 3.08 -29.84
CA PRO A 66 -1.24 3.54 -30.04
C PRO A 66 -0.76 4.41 -28.87
N LEU A 67 0.52 4.28 -28.52
CA LEU A 67 1.14 5.06 -27.45
C LEU A 67 1.09 6.57 -27.75
N THR A 68 1.27 6.97 -29.01
CA THR A 68 1.22 8.37 -29.43
C THR A 68 -0.13 9.00 -29.12
N GLU A 69 -1.22 8.30 -29.42
CA GLU A 69 -2.58 8.75 -29.13
C GLU A 69 -2.82 8.96 -27.63
N ALA A 70 -2.30 8.03 -26.80
CA ALA A 70 -2.40 8.15 -25.35
C ALA A 70 -1.58 9.32 -24.78
N LEU A 71 -0.42 9.61 -25.38
CA LEU A 71 0.42 10.75 -25.00
C LEU A 71 -0.20 12.08 -25.45
N ASP A 72 -0.81 12.12 -26.64
CA ASP A 72 -1.50 13.30 -27.15
C ASP A 72 -2.70 13.67 -26.27
N ASP A 73 -3.52 12.69 -25.86
CA ASP A 73 -4.61 12.91 -24.89
C ASP A 73 -4.09 13.43 -23.55
N LEU A 74 -2.94 12.89 -23.10
CA LEU A 74 -2.32 13.30 -21.85
C LEU A 74 -1.82 14.74 -21.93
N GLY A 75 -1.15 15.10 -23.03
CA GLY A 75 -0.74 16.46 -23.33
C GLY A 75 -1.93 17.43 -23.34
N GLN A 76 -2.98 17.11 -24.10
CA GLN A 76 -4.20 17.92 -24.15
C GLN A 76 -4.86 18.09 -22.79
N LYS A 77 -4.86 17.04 -21.94
CA LYS A 77 -5.47 17.11 -20.61
C LYS A 77 -4.73 18.07 -19.67
N TYR A 78 -3.41 18.20 -19.80
CA TYR A 78 -2.58 18.98 -18.88
C TYR A 78 -2.06 20.30 -19.47
N GLU A 79 -2.16 20.53 -20.78
CA GLU A 79 -1.81 21.80 -21.43
C GLU A 79 -2.91 22.88 -21.32
N VAL A 80 -4.11 22.58 -20.78
CA VAL A 80 -5.23 23.53 -20.63
C VAL A 80 -5.19 24.32 -19.30
N GLN A 81 -4.04 24.41 -18.64
CA GLN A 81 -3.86 25.28 -17.45
C GLN A 81 -2.66 26.23 -17.60
N GLY A 82 -2.54 26.88 -18.76
CA GLY A 82 -1.66 28.04 -18.99
C GLY A 82 -2.46 29.32 -19.11
#